data_AF-B7PSF4-F1
#
_entry.id   AF-B7PSF4-F1
#
_cell.length_a   1.000
_cell.length_b   1.000
_cell.length_c   1.000
_cell.angle_alpha   90.00
_cell.angle_beta   90.00
_cell.angle_gamma   90.00
#
_symmetry.space_group_name_H-M   'P 1'
#
loop_
_entity.id
_entity.type
_entity.pdbx_description
1 polymer ?
#
loop_
_entity_poly.entity_id
_entity_poly.type
_entity_poly.pdbx_seq_one_letter_code
_entity_poly.pdbx_strand_id
1 'polypeptide(L)'
;MLMLDVQVPVSAPVGRWGMTVAVGGEVVFTVRIPIYIIFNPWSPEDPVYIPDDVARNFYTMQDKAVIFHGVEDMILTKTWYYGQVQTFHRTVTLPVIEFLMKIKQMTPAQRSDPIAVVRAMSAAVNTNDENGLVIGLWKEPFIDGIHPFAWSSSPTLLHRYMESGGNGVKYGQCFVFAGLLTARE
;
A
#
# COMPACT_ATOMS: atom_id res chain seq x y z
N MET A 1 -25.09 27.05 -7.58
CA MET A 1 -23.99 26.11 -7.28
C MET A 1 -23.91 25.98 -5.77
N LEU A 2 -24.09 24.80 -5.21
CA LEU A 2 -23.91 24.53 -3.79
C LEU A 2 -22.47 24.04 -3.59
N MET A 3 -21.74 24.64 -2.65
CA MET A 3 -20.40 24.20 -2.27
C MET A 3 -20.48 23.62 -0.86
N LEU A 4 -19.97 22.41 -0.68
CA LEU A 4 -19.91 21.73 0.60
C LEU A 4 -18.43 21.52 0.94
N ASP A 5 -18.05 21.90 2.17
CA ASP A 5 -16.76 21.58 2.75
C ASP A 5 -16.98 20.44 3.77
N VAL A 6 -16.26 19.34 3.59
CA VAL A 6 -16.41 18.12 4.38
C VAL A 6 -15.06 17.80 5.02
N GLN A 7 -15.04 17.81 6.35
CA GLN A 7 -13.85 17.50 7.14
C GLN A 7 -13.90 16.06 7.63
N VAL A 8 -12.78 15.35 7.52
CA VAL A 8 -12.64 13.97 7.95
C VAL A 8 -11.83 13.94 9.25
N PRO A 9 -12.31 13.31 10.33
CA PRO A 9 -11.55 13.25 11.57
C PRO A 9 -10.26 12.41 11.39
N VAL A 10 -9.21 12.76 12.12
CA VAL A 10 -7.93 12.00 12.11
C VAL A 10 -8.09 10.55 12.59
N SER A 11 -9.17 10.25 13.32
CA SER A 11 -9.52 8.89 13.75
C SER A 11 -10.34 8.12 12.71
N ALA A 12 -10.57 8.67 11.51
CA ALA A 12 -11.33 7.99 10.48
C ALA A 12 -10.59 6.72 10.01
N PRO A 13 -11.28 5.58 9.89
CA PRO A 13 -10.71 4.38 9.30
C PRO A 13 -10.20 4.62 7.87
N VAL A 14 -8.95 4.23 7.60
CA VAL A 14 -8.41 4.31 6.23
C VAL A 14 -9.04 3.26 5.31
N GLY A 15 -9.04 3.54 4.02
CA GLY A 15 -9.57 2.68 2.97
C GLY A 15 -10.64 3.36 2.12
N ARG A 16 -11.45 2.55 1.44
CA ARG A 16 -12.48 3.00 0.49
C ARG A 16 -13.77 3.39 1.21
N TRP A 17 -14.29 4.56 0.84
CA TRP A 17 -15.54 5.14 1.32
C TRP A 17 -16.49 5.44 0.17
N GLY A 18 -17.79 5.31 0.45
CA GLY A 18 -18.86 5.85 -0.38
C GLY A 18 -19.44 7.09 0.29
N MET A 19 -19.94 8.04 -0.51
CA MET A 19 -20.58 9.24 0.00
C MET A 19 -21.95 9.42 -0.63
N THR A 20 -22.96 9.66 0.21
CA THR A 20 -24.32 10.01 -0.19
C THR A 20 -24.73 11.31 0.49
N VAL A 21 -25.60 12.07 -0.18
CA VAL A 21 -26.24 13.27 0.38
C VAL A 21 -27.72 12.93 0.56
N ALA A 22 -28.22 13.12 1.77
CA ALA A 22 -29.63 12.93 2.10
C ALA A 22 -30.28 14.23 2.58
N VAL A 23 -31.52 14.48 2.16
CA VAL A 23 -32.32 15.63 2.56
C VAL A 23 -33.64 15.10 3.10
N GLY A 24 -33.99 15.45 4.35
CA GLY A 24 -35.19 14.91 4.99
C GLY A 24 -35.18 13.39 5.20
N GLY A 25 -34.01 12.75 5.19
CA GLY A 25 -33.83 11.30 5.30
C GLY A 25 -33.81 10.56 3.96
N GLU A 26 -34.15 11.23 2.85
CA GLU A 26 -34.09 10.64 1.52
C GLU A 26 -32.75 10.92 0.85
N VAL A 27 -32.09 9.89 0.31
CA VAL A 27 -30.86 10.05 -0.46
C VAL A 27 -31.17 10.74 -1.78
N VAL A 28 -30.69 11.97 -1.93
CA VAL A 28 -30.89 12.79 -3.14
C VAL A 28 -29.70 12.74 -4.09
N PHE A 29 -28.53 12.32 -3.61
CA PHE A 29 -27.33 12.21 -4.43
C PHE A 29 -26.38 11.14 -3.89
N THR A 30 -25.72 10.43 -4.80
CA THR A 30 -24.66 9.45 -4.48
C THR A 30 -23.44 9.78 -5.31
N VAL A 31 -22.30 9.94 -4.63
CA VAL A 31 -21.01 10.10 -5.30
C VAL A 31 -20.63 8.77 -5.95
N ARG A 32 -20.46 8.79 -7.27
CA ARG A 32 -20.16 7.58 -8.06
C ARG A 32 -18.68 7.22 -8.12
N ILE A 33 -17.81 8.15 -7.77
CA ILE A 33 -16.37 7.92 -7.72
C ILE A 33 -15.98 7.36 -6.34
N PRO A 34 -15.04 6.40 -6.27
CA PRO A 34 -14.54 5.93 -4.99
C PRO A 34 -13.77 7.05 -4.29
N ILE A 35 -14.06 7.23 -3.00
CA ILE A 35 -13.29 8.11 -2.12
C ILE A 35 -12.36 7.22 -1.32
N TYR A 36 -11.09 7.57 -1.22
CA TYR A 36 -10.16 6.89 -0.32
C TYR A 36 -9.73 7.85 0.77
N ILE A 37 -9.86 7.40 2.01
CA ILE A 37 -9.28 8.07 3.17
C ILE A 37 -7.97 7.34 3.49
N ILE A 38 -6.89 8.10 3.62
CA ILE A 38 -5.55 7.62 3.98
C ILE A 38 -5.07 8.37 5.22
N PHE A 39 -4.02 7.86 5.86
CA PHE A 39 -3.37 8.59 6.96
C PHE A 39 -2.79 9.91 6.46
N ASN A 40 -2.77 10.93 7.32
CA ASN A 40 -2.37 12.28 6.95
C ASN A 40 -1.08 12.72 7.65
N PRO A 41 0.10 12.52 7.04
CA PRO A 41 1.36 12.92 7.65
C PRO A 41 1.59 14.43 7.71
N TRP A 42 0.68 15.25 7.16
CA TRP A 42 0.70 16.72 7.26
C TRP A 42 -0.09 17.26 8.45
N SER A 43 -0.98 16.46 9.07
CA SER A 43 -1.81 16.90 10.18
C SER A 43 -1.11 16.64 11.51
N PRO A 44 -0.84 17.66 12.36
CA PRO A 44 -0.24 17.47 13.68
C PRO A 44 -1.05 16.58 14.65
N GLU A 45 -2.34 16.41 14.37
CA GLU A 45 -3.26 15.58 15.16
C GLU A 45 -3.28 14.12 14.71
N ASP A 46 -2.71 13.80 13.56
CA ASP A 46 -2.67 12.44 13.02
C ASP A 46 -1.46 11.67 13.60
N PRO A 47 -1.63 10.41 14.03
CA PRO A 47 -0.53 9.60 14.57
C PRO A 47 0.67 9.40 13.62
N VAL A 48 0.51 9.63 12.31
CA VAL A 48 1.63 9.53 11.35
C VAL A 48 2.25 10.88 10.98
N TYR A 49 1.96 11.95 11.72
CA TYR A 49 2.51 13.29 11.47
C TYR A 49 4.04 13.29 11.37
N ILE A 50 4.57 13.96 10.34
CA ILE A 50 6.00 14.20 10.17
C ILE A 50 6.23 15.72 10.14
N PRO A 51 6.80 16.32 11.21
CA PRO A 51 6.94 17.78 11.31
C PRO A 51 7.95 18.35 10.32
N ASP A 52 9.03 17.62 10.04
CA ASP A 52 10.05 18.07 9.10
C ASP A 52 9.59 17.89 7.65
N ASP A 53 9.50 18.99 6.90
CA ASP A 53 8.98 19.00 5.54
C ASP A 53 9.84 18.18 4.57
N VAL A 54 11.16 18.20 4.76
CA VAL A 54 12.11 17.46 3.91
C VAL A 54 11.95 15.96 4.11
N ALA A 55 11.94 15.51 5.37
CA ALA A 55 11.69 14.13 5.75
C ALA A 55 10.29 13.70 5.33
N ARG A 56 9.26 14.52 5.55
CA ARG A 56 7.89 14.21 5.13
C ARG A 56 7.84 13.98 3.63
N ASN A 57 8.35 14.90 2.83
CA ASN A 57 8.41 14.75 1.38
C ASN A 57 9.22 13.51 0.96
N PHE A 58 10.35 13.25 1.63
CA PHE A 58 11.18 12.08 1.37
C PHE A 58 10.44 10.77 1.67
N TYR A 59 9.71 10.71 2.78
CA TYR A 59 9.00 9.52 3.25
C TYR A 59 7.58 9.37 2.69
N THR A 60 7.01 10.35 2.00
CA THR A 60 5.63 10.25 1.48
C THR A 60 5.55 10.44 -0.03
N MET A 61 6.40 11.30 -0.61
CA MET A 61 6.27 11.69 -2.03
C MET A 61 7.30 11.04 -2.96
N GLN A 62 8.48 10.64 -2.46
CA GLN A 62 9.54 10.04 -3.30
C GLN A 62 9.19 8.63 -3.79
N ASP A 63 9.05 8.45 -5.10
CA ASP A 63 8.58 7.22 -5.75
C ASP A 63 9.69 6.26 -6.18
N LYS A 64 10.94 6.61 -5.89
CA LYS A 64 12.13 5.82 -6.13
C LYS A 64 12.94 5.71 -4.86
N ALA A 65 13.50 4.54 -4.64
CA ALA A 65 14.43 4.27 -3.56
C ALA A 65 15.65 3.51 -4.06
N VAL A 66 16.67 3.52 -3.21
CA VAL A 66 17.84 2.65 -3.32
C VAL A 66 17.71 1.62 -2.21
N ILE A 67 17.72 0.35 -2.59
CA ILE A 67 17.85 -0.77 -1.68
C ILE A 67 19.31 -1.19 -1.65
N PHE A 68 19.90 -1.18 -0.46
CA PHE A 68 21.24 -1.69 -0.21
C PHE A 68 21.18 -3.20 0.00
N HIS A 69 22.12 -3.93 -0.61
CA HIS A 69 22.25 -5.38 -0.50
C HIS A 69 23.73 -5.80 -0.66
N GLY A 70 24.01 -7.09 -0.65
CA GLY A 70 25.38 -7.61 -0.74
C GLY A 70 25.89 -8.06 0.63
N VAL A 71 27.19 -7.89 0.86
CA VAL A 71 27.87 -8.28 2.10
C VAL A 71 28.61 -7.07 2.68
N GLU A 72 29.10 -7.17 3.91
CA GLU A 72 29.77 -6.06 4.62
C GLU A 72 30.90 -5.43 3.81
N ASP A 73 31.75 -6.26 3.18
CA ASP A 73 32.88 -5.80 2.38
C ASP A 73 32.50 -5.38 0.94
N MET A 74 31.26 -5.62 0.53
CA MET A 74 30.78 -5.32 -0.83
C MET A 74 29.30 -4.94 -0.78
N ILE A 75 29.05 -3.69 -0.41
CA ILE A 75 27.72 -3.08 -0.42
C ILE A 75 27.35 -2.74 -1.86
N LEU A 76 26.30 -3.38 -2.34
CA LEU A 76 25.69 -3.15 -3.64
C LEU A 76 24.38 -2.38 -3.48
N THR A 77 23.98 -1.71 -4.55
CA THR A 77 22.75 -0.93 -4.59
C THR A 77 21.85 -1.39 -5.72
N LYS A 78 20.55 -1.40 -5.46
CA LYS A 78 19.52 -1.65 -6.44
C LYS A 78 18.45 -0.58 -6.36
N THR A 79 18.12 0.02 -7.50
CA THR A 79 16.99 0.95 -7.58
C THR A 79 15.68 0.18 -7.47
N TRP A 80 14.77 0.72 -6.67
CA TRP A 80 13.40 0.24 -6.54
C TRP A 80 12.42 1.37 -6.84
N TYR A 81 11.40 1.06 -7.62
CA TYR A 81 10.35 1.98 -8.00
C TYR A 81 9.07 1.66 -7.22
N TYR A 82 8.65 2.56 -6.34
CA TYR A 82 7.38 2.46 -5.63
C TYR A 82 6.22 2.92 -6.50
N GLY A 83 6.42 3.95 -7.33
CA GLY A 83 5.46 4.41 -8.34
C GLY A 83 4.19 5.11 -7.86
N GLN A 84 4.13 5.53 -6.60
CA GLN A 84 2.97 6.17 -5.96
C GLN A 84 2.44 7.46 -6.61
N VAL A 85 3.25 8.17 -7.40
CA VAL A 85 2.84 9.43 -8.07
C VAL A 85 2.15 9.19 -9.41
N GLN A 86 2.18 7.98 -9.96
CA GLN A 86 1.52 7.69 -11.23
C GLN A 86 0.05 7.34 -10.99
N THR A 87 -0.84 7.91 -11.81
CA THR A 87 -2.29 7.61 -11.78
C THR A 87 -2.59 6.11 -11.85
N PHE A 88 -1.77 5.36 -12.59
CA PHE A 88 -1.87 3.90 -12.71
C PHE A 88 -1.59 3.17 -11.38
N HIS A 89 -0.73 3.72 -10.52
CA HIS A 89 -0.45 3.14 -9.21
C HIS A 89 -1.66 3.27 -8.28
N ARG A 90 -2.33 4.43 -8.25
CA ARG A 90 -3.56 4.61 -7.45
C ARG A 90 -4.68 3.66 -7.86
N THR A 91 -4.73 3.28 -9.14
CA THR A 91 -5.71 2.30 -9.64
C THR A 91 -5.39 0.84 -9.29
N VAL A 92 -4.19 0.54 -8.81
CA VAL A 92 -3.75 -0.82 -8.47
C VAL A 92 -3.49 -0.96 -6.97
N THR A 93 -2.71 -0.06 -6.39
CA THR A 93 -2.23 -0.17 -5.01
C THR A 93 -3.33 0.00 -3.97
N LEU A 94 -4.16 1.05 -4.07
CA LEU A 94 -5.29 1.23 -3.14
C LEU A 94 -6.28 0.04 -3.18
N PRO A 95 -6.70 -0.46 -4.36
CA PRO A 95 -7.51 -1.69 -4.42
C PRO A 95 -6.82 -2.92 -3.83
N VAL A 96 -5.51 -3.10 -4.03
CA VAL A 96 -4.78 -4.22 -3.41
C VAL A 96 -4.76 -4.07 -1.89
N ILE A 97 -4.43 -2.90 -1.35
CA ILE A 97 -4.45 -2.65 0.10
C ILE A 97 -5.87 -2.90 0.65
N GLU A 98 -6.91 -2.43 -0.04
CA GLU A 98 -8.31 -2.73 0.30
C GLU A 98 -8.59 -4.24 0.34
N PHE A 99 -8.13 -4.98 -0.68
CA PHE A 99 -8.29 -6.43 -0.75
C PHE A 99 -7.56 -7.15 0.39
N LEU A 100 -6.33 -6.76 0.70
CA LEU A 100 -5.57 -7.32 1.81
C LEU A 100 -6.23 -7.02 3.17
N MET A 101 -6.70 -5.79 3.39
CA MET A 101 -7.45 -5.44 4.61
C MET A 101 -8.73 -6.27 4.76
N LYS A 102 -9.40 -6.62 3.64
CA LYS A 102 -10.57 -7.51 3.64
C LYS A 102 -10.21 -8.95 3.96
N ILE A 103 -9.14 -9.50 3.36
CA ILE A 103 -8.65 -10.86 3.69
C ILE A 103 -8.27 -10.97 5.17
N LYS A 104 -7.59 -9.96 5.70
CA LYS A 104 -7.23 -9.87 7.13
C LYS A 104 -8.41 -9.50 8.03
N GLN A 105 -9.61 -9.31 7.46
CA GLN A 105 -10.85 -8.99 8.18
C GLN A 105 -10.69 -7.81 9.15
N MET A 106 -9.90 -6.79 8.75
CA MET A 106 -9.61 -5.67 9.62
C MET A 106 -10.89 -4.90 9.93
N THR A 107 -11.17 -4.73 11.23
CA THR A 107 -12.25 -3.89 11.74
C THR A 107 -11.98 -2.41 11.46
N PRO A 108 -13.01 -1.55 11.42
CA PRO A 108 -12.81 -0.11 11.27
C PRO A 108 -11.84 0.48 12.31
N ALA A 109 -11.90 0.04 13.57
CA ALA A 109 -11.01 0.50 14.63
C ALA A 109 -9.53 0.11 14.38
N GLN A 110 -9.28 -1.07 13.81
CA GLN A 110 -7.92 -1.46 13.41
C GLN A 110 -7.44 -0.66 12.20
N ARG A 111 -8.33 -0.23 11.31
CA ARG A 111 -7.97 0.62 10.16
C ARG A 111 -7.72 2.07 10.54
N SER A 112 -8.18 2.54 11.70
CA SER A 112 -7.82 3.86 12.22
C SER A 112 -6.49 3.86 12.99
N ASP A 113 -5.89 2.69 13.26
CA ASP A 113 -4.60 2.56 13.94
C ASP A 113 -3.48 2.22 12.95
N PRO A 114 -2.51 3.12 12.69
CA PRO A 114 -1.41 2.84 11.76
C PRO A 114 -0.56 1.64 12.19
N ILE A 115 -0.48 1.33 13.49
CA ILE A 115 0.28 0.19 14.00
C ILE A 115 -0.44 -1.12 13.65
N ALA A 116 -1.76 -1.18 13.81
CA ALA A 116 -2.54 -2.33 13.39
C ALA A 116 -2.49 -2.53 11.86
N VAL A 117 -2.57 -1.45 11.09
CA VAL A 117 -2.44 -1.47 9.62
C VAL A 117 -1.08 -2.02 9.19
N VAL A 118 0.03 -1.48 9.69
CA VAL A 118 1.36 -1.94 9.25
C VAL A 118 1.62 -3.40 9.63
N ARG A 119 1.13 -3.86 10.78
CA ARG A 119 1.21 -5.26 11.19
C ARG A 119 0.45 -6.16 10.22
N ALA A 120 -0.82 -5.83 9.94
CA ALA A 120 -1.64 -6.59 9.01
C ALA A 120 -1.03 -6.65 7.60
N MET A 121 -0.50 -5.51 7.11
CA MET A 121 0.14 -5.44 5.79
C MET A 121 1.43 -6.25 5.76
N SER A 122 2.29 -6.15 6.78
CA SER A 122 3.54 -6.93 6.86
C SER A 122 3.30 -8.44 6.81
N ALA A 123 2.26 -8.92 7.49
CA ALA A 123 1.83 -10.31 7.43
C ALA A 123 1.23 -10.67 6.06
N ALA A 124 0.53 -9.73 5.42
CA ALA A 124 -0.07 -9.93 4.09
C ALA A 124 0.94 -9.95 2.94
N VAL A 125 2.14 -9.38 3.06
CA VAL A 125 3.12 -9.43 1.96
C VAL A 125 3.72 -10.84 1.79
N ASN A 126 3.87 -11.59 2.89
CA ASN A 126 4.46 -12.93 2.88
C ASN A 126 3.40 -14.04 2.82
N THR A 127 3.53 -14.98 1.89
CA THR A 127 2.55 -16.05 1.67
C THR A 127 2.74 -17.31 2.48
N ASN A 128 3.84 -17.48 3.24
CA ASN A 128 4.14 -18.82 3.77
C ASN A 128 3.05 -19.39 4.71
N ASP A 129 2.20 -18.54 5.30
CA ASP A 129 1.12 -18.98 6.18
C ASP A 129 -0.28 -18.43 5.80
N GLU A 130 -0.44 -17.39 4.94
CA GLU A 130 -1.69 -16.60 4.90
C GLU A 130 -2.11 -15.96 3.54
N ASN A 131 -2.02 -16.65 2.39
CA ASN A 131 -2.50 -16.13 1.08
C ASN A 131 -2.01 -14.70 0.75
N GLY A 132 -0.71 -14.46 0.95
CA GLY A 132 -0.09 -13.14 0.77
C GLY A 132 0.20 -12.71 -0.67
N LEU A 133 0.85 -11.56 -0.82
CA LEU A 133 1.20 -10.97 -2.12
C LEU A 133 2.29 -11.74 -2.88
N VAL A 134 3.30 -12.25 -2.18
CA VAL A 134 4.51 -12.80 -2.80
C VAL A 134 4.93 -14.12 -2.19
N ILE A 135 5.24 -15.07 -3.05
CA ILE A 135 5.81 -16.37 -2.67
C ILE A 135 7.33 -16.26 -2.57
N GLY A 136 7.86 -16.51 -1.37
CA GLY A 136 9.29 -16.44 -1.10
C GLY A 136 10.07 -17.64 -1.62
N LEU A 137 11.22 -17.42 -2.28
CA LEU A 137 12.16 -18.49 -2.65
C LEU A 137 13.60 -17.97 -2.59
N TRP A 138 14.44 -18.62 -1.78
CA TRP A 138 15.81 -18.17 -1.49
C TRP A 138 16.89 -18.95 -2.23
N LYS A 139 16.54 -20.06 -2.86
CA LYS A 139 17.48 -20.92 -3.58
C LYS A 139 16.87 -21.33 -4.91
N GLU A 140 17.73 -21.47 -5.91
CA GLU A 140 17.36 -22.05 -7.19
C GLU A 140 16.77 -23.46 -7.03
N PRO A 141 15.90 -23.90 -7.96
CA PRO A 141 15.59 -23.24 -9.23
C PRO A 141 14.28 -22.40 -9.22
N PHE A 142 14.27 -21.26 -9.92
CA PHE A 142 13.12 -20.34 -10.05
C PHE A 142 12.26 -20.68 -11.28
N ILE A 143 11.78 -21.92 -11.40
CA ILE A 143 11.29 -22.50 -12.68
C ILE A 143 9.97 -21.91 -13.17
N ASP A 144 9.03 -21.64 -12.26
CA ASP A 144 7.63 -21.26 -12.53
C ASP A 144 7.31 -19.83 -12.05
N GLY A 145 8.33 -18.98 -11.96
CA GLY A 145 8.19 -17.61 -11.49
C GLY A 145 9.28 -16.70 -12.02
N ILE A 146 9.30 -15.48 -11.51
CA ILE A 146 10.34 -14.50 -11.82
C ILE A 146 11.46 -14.63 -10.79
N HIS A 147 12.71 -14.63 -11.28
CA HIS A 147 13.89 -14.55 -10.43
C HIS A 147 13.82 -13.29 -9.53
N PRO A 148 13.97 -13.39 -8.20
CA PRO A 148 13.75 -12.27 -7.28
C PRO A 148 14.51 -10.98 -7.64
N PHE A 149 15.74 -11.09 -8.13
CA PHE A 149 16.55 -9.92 -8.54
C PHE A 149 16.05 -9.19 -9.80
N ALA A 150 15.16 -9.78 -10.59
CA ALA A 150 14.57 -9.13 -11.74
C ALA A 150 13.50 -8.08 -11.35
N TRP A 151 12.92 -8.21 -10.15
CA TRP A 151 12.00 -7.20 -9.63
C TRP A 151 12.70 -5.87 -9.38
N SER A 152 12.04 -4.77 -9.72
CA SER A 152 12.52 -3.41 -9.46
C SER A 152 11.37 -2.42 -9.26
N SER A 153 10.13 -2.91 -9.16
CA SER A 153 8.92 -2.11 -9.21
C SER A 153 7.79 -2.76 -8.41
N SER A 154 7.27 -2.05 -7.41
CA SER A 154 6.08 -2.44 -6.66
C SER A 154 4.82 -2.51 -7.55
N PRO A 155 4.47 -1.48 -8.35
CA PRO A 155 3.24 -1.52 -9.14
C PRO A 155 3.22 -2.66 -10.16
N THR A 156 4.37 -3.02 -10.74
CA THR A 156 4.45 -4.16 -11.65
C THR A 156 4.10 -5.47 -10.94
N LEU A 157 4.54 -5.64 -9.70
CA LEU A 157 4.22 -6.83 -8.91
C LEU A 157 2.76 -6.82 -8.46
N LEU A 158 2.27 -5.70 -7.93
CA LEU A 158 0.88 -5.55 -7.49
C LEU A 158 -0.10 -5.76 -8.66
N HIS A 159 0.24 -5.29 -9.86
CA HIS A 159 -0.55 -5.55 -11.06
C HIS A 159 -0.66 -7.06 -11.35
N ARG A 160 0.47 -7.79 -11.31
CA ARG A 160 0.46 -9.24 -11.52
C ARG A 160 -0.33 -9.99 -10.45
N TYR A 161 -0.30 -9.52 -9.21
CA TYR A 161 -1.11 -10.09 -8.14
C TYR A 161 -2.61 -9.91 -8.41
N MET A 162 -3.02 -8.78 -8.98
CA MET A 162 -4.40 -8.56 -9.39
C MET A 162 -4.78 -9.42 -10.61
N GLU A 163 -3.91 -9.51 -11.62
CA GLU A 163 -4.12 -10.36 -12.80
C GLU A 163 -4.21 -11.85 -12.46
N SER A 164 -3.52 -12.29 -11.41
CA SER A 164 -3.59 -13.67 -10.93
C SER A 164 -4.87 -13.98 -10.15
N GLY A 165 -5.76 -12.99 -9.95
CA GLY A 165 -6.98 -13.14 -9.15
C GLY A 165 -6.72 -13.19 -7.65
N GLY A 166 -5.64 -12.56 -7.17
CA GLY A 166 -5.25 -12.56 -5.76
C GLY A 166 -4.38 -13.74 -5.34
N ASN A 167 -3.80 -14.47 -6.29
CA ASN A 167 -2.85 -15.54 -6.03
C ASN A 167 -1.42 -14.99 -5.90
N GLY A 168 -0.68 -15.47 -4.90
CA GLY A 168 0.68 -15.00 -4.60
C GLY A 168 1.63 -15.04 -5.80
N VAL A 169 2.36 -13.95 -6.02
CA VAL A 169 3.30 -13.79 -7.14
C VAL A 169 4.62 -14.50 -6.82
N LYS A 170 5.07 -15.36 -7.72
CA LYS A 170 6.37 -16.06 -7.64
C LYS A 170 7.46 -15.25 -8.37
N TYR A 171 8.65 -14.97 -7.83
CA TYR A 171 9.14 -15.21 -6.47
C TYR A 171 9.65 -13.92 -5.84
N GLY A 172 9.77 -13.90 -4.51
CA GLY A 172 10.37 -12.81 -3.76
C GLY A 172 11.48 -13.25 -2.80
N GLN A 173 12.29 -12.27 -2.41
CA GLN A 173 13.26 -12.34 -1.30
C GLN A 173 13.11 -11.08 -0.44
N CYS A 174 13.87 -10.99 0.66
CA CYS A 174 13.73 -9.92 1.66
C CYS A 174 13.59 -8.50 1.07
N PHE A 175 14.41 -8.14 0.07
CA PHE A 175 14.32 -6.82 -0.57
C PHE A 175 13.03 -6.59 -1.38
N VAL A 176 12.44 -7.64 -1.95
CA VAL A 176 11.15 -7.58 -2.65
C VAL A 176 10.03 -7.31 -1.65
N PHE A 177 10.02 -8.05 -0.53
CA PHE A 177 9.05 -7.83 0.54
C PHE A 177 9.16 -6.41 1.13
N ALA A 178 10.39 -5.95 1.40
CA ALA A 178 10.65 -4.60 1.88
C ALA A 178 10.20 -3.53 0.87
N GLY A 179 10.50 -3.72 -0.41
CA GLY A 179 10.09 -2.84 -1.50
C GLY A 179 8.56 -2.71 -1.61
N LEU A 180 7.82 -3.80 -1.40
CA LEU A 180 6.35 -3.76 -1.40
C LEU A 180 5.78 -3.10 -0.15
N LEU A 181 6.29 -3.44 1.04
CA LEU A 181 5.78 -2.87 2.29
C LEU A 181 6.09 -1.37 2.42
N THR A 182 7.15 -0.91 1.78
CA THR A 182 7.52 0.51 1.75
C THR A 182 6.80 1.27 0.64
N ALA A 183 6.11 0.60 -0.29
CA ALA A 183 5.28 1.28 -1.29
C ALA A 183 4.14 2.03 -0.60
N ARG A 184 3.92 3.28 -1.02
CA ARG A 184 3.15 4.26 -0.25
C ARG A 184 1.88 4.66 -0.99
N GLU A 185 0.83 4.94 -0.24
CA GLU A 185 -0.37 5.67 -0.67
C GLU A 185 -0.74 6.68 0.41
#